data_AF-A0A1A8WIB0-F1
#
_entry.id   AF-A0A1A8WIB0-F1
#
_cell.length_a   1.000
_cell.length_b   1.000
_cell.length_c   1.000
_cell.angle_alpha   90.00
_cell.angle_beta   90.00
_cell.angle_gamma   90.00
#
_symmetry.space_group_name_H-M   'P 1'
#
loop_
_entity.id
_entity.type
_entity.pdbx_description
1 polymer ?
#
loop_
_entity_poly.entity_id
_entity_poly.type
_entity_poly.pdbx_seq_one_letter_code
_entity_poly.pdbx_strand_id
1 'polypeptide(L)'
;MTKYKVASSNKWYKEKLSSYSSGAVPANIRGCDNSSIEHISVTINDFPKLCSTAIQFLTYLKENSDTYRDEGCKYLYYWLYVEKFTRNISMENISILYKTLNDIFNKNNNGLNSLNNYINKTTINTFDKLVKLTELYEKFNQFMTDTTQRSPERKCQSDCFNLYTKHVHECRNGDDKDFCYELKNFREQHNAYIQTVLDCKEEQYILPPVYSLDTSSIILISLALILVTSFILPLLYKFIPFGPWIHHKLAKKKNTWDNISQEENHFTHNYEYDREVLEKPHYKLAYNSS
;
A
#
# COMPACT_ATOMS: atom_id res chain seq x y z
N MET A 1 15.02 -0.46 -2.85
CA MET A 1 14.47 0.49 -3.84
C MET A 1 13.60 -0.33 -4.78
N THR A 2 12.36 0.11 -5.05
CA THR A 2 11.45 -0.65 -5.91
C THR A 2 11.88 -0.57 -7.37
N LYS A 3 11.50 -1.57 -8.16
CA LYS A 3 11.85 -1.60 -9.59
C LYS A 3 11.24 -0.47 -10.42
N TYR A 4 10.22 0.21 -9.89
CA TYR A 4 9.40 1.20 -10.59
C TYR A 4 9.60 2.65 -10.13
N LYS A 5 10.48 2.91 -9.17
CA LYS A 5 10.71 4.26 -8.61
C LYS A 5 10.86 5.34 -9.69
N VAL A 6 11.55 5.03 -10.80
CA VAL A 6 11.76 5.93 -11.94
C VAL A 6 10.46 6.52 -12.50
N ALA A 7 9.32 5.83 -12.43
CA ALA A 7 8.04 6.35 -12.90
C ALA A 7 7.65 7.69 -12.22
N SER A 8 7.97 7.81 -10.93
CA SER A 8 7.70 9.02 -10.14
C SER A 8 8.79 10.09 -10.27
N SER A 9 10.00 9.69 -10.67
CA SER A 9 11.20 10.54 -10.66
C SER A 9 11.84 10.71 -12.03
N ASN A 10 11.10 10.53 -13.12
CA ASN A 10 11.65 10.56 -14.47
C ASN A 10 11.95 11.97 -15.02
N LYS A 11 11.48 13.02 -14.36
CA LYS A 11 11.53 14.41 -14.85
C LYS A 11 12.92 14.81 -15.34
N TRP A 12 13.94 14.51 -14.54
CA TRP A 12 15.30 14.89 -14.87
C TRP A 12 15.88 14.06 -16.03
N TYR A 13 15.51 12.77 -16.15
CA TYR A 13 15.91 11.96 -17.30
C TYR A 13 15.28 12.51 -18.59
N LYS A 14 14.02 12.90 -18.50
CA LYS A 14 13.26 13.53 -19.58
C LYS A 14 13.89 14.84 -20.02
N GLU A 15 14.19 15.73 -19.09
CA GLU A 15 14.87 17.00 -19.37
C GLU A 15 16.23 16.76 -20.05
N LYS A 16 17.01 15.82 -19.51
CA LYS A 16 18.33 15.51 -20.05
C LYS A 16 18.26 14.92 -21.45
N LEU A 17 17.40 13.93 -21.68
CA LEU A 17 17.23 13.30 -22.98
C LEU A 17 16.67 14.31 -24.01
N SER A 18 15.69 15.12 -23.59
CA SER A 18 15.10 16.16 -24.43
C SER A 18 16.15 17.15 -24.94
N SER A 19 17.13 17.52 -24.11
CA SER A 19 18.24 18.40 -24.51
C SER A 19 19.08 17.86 -25.68
N TYR A 20 19.18 16.53 -25.80
CA TYR A 20 19.88 15.88 -26.92
C TYR A 20 18.98 15.68 -28.15
N SER A 21 17.66 15.70 -27.97
CA SER A 21 16.68 15.54 -29.06
C SER A 21 16.40 16.86 -29.81
N SER A 22 16.52 17.99 -29.10
CA SER A 22 16.28 19.34 -29.60
C SER A 22 17.54 20.06 -30.09
N GLY A 23 18.72 19.59 -29.68
CA GLY A 23 20.01 20.11 -30.15
C GLY A 23 20.29 19.81 -31.63
N ALA A 24 21.23 20.56 -32.22
CA ALA A 24 21.81 20.19 -33.51
C ALA A 24 22.42 18.79 -33.38
N VAL A 25 22.17 17.93 -34.37
CA VAL A 25 22.77 16.59 -34.42
C VAL A 25 24.29 16.77 -34.36
N PRO A 26 25.01 16.25 -33.35
CA PRO A 26 26.45 16.28 -33.38
C PRO A 26 26.90 15.57 -34.65
N ALA A 27 27.74 16.22 -35.45
CA ALA A 27 28.27 15.59 -36.65
C ALA A 27 28.99 14.28 -36.26
N ASN A 28 28.50 13.16 -36.82
CA ASN A 28 29.15 11.85 -36.88
C ASN A 28 29.39 11.13 -35.53
N ILE A 29 28.32 10.76 -34.80
CA ILE A 29 28.45 9.73 -33.76
C ILE A 29 28.75 8.39 -34.45
N ARG A 30 29.93 7.82 -34.15
CA ARG A 30 30.45 6.64 -34.84
C ARG A 30 29.45 5.48 -34.77
N GLY A 31 29.07 4.97 -35.93
CA GLY A 31 28.12 3.86 -36.07
C GLY A 31 26.65 4.25 -36.12
N CYS A 32 26.32 5.56 -36.13
CA CYS A 32 24.95 6.03 -36.40
C CYS A 32 24.68 6.33 -37.88
N ASP A 33 25.68 6.19 -38.75
CA ASP A 33 25.64 6.73 -40.11
C ASP A 33 24.78 5.91 -41.09
N ASN A 34 24.56 4.61 -40.86
CA ASN A 34 23.92 3.78 -41.89
C ASN A 34 23.29 2.44 -41.45
N SER A 35 22.61 2.39 -40.30
CA SER A 35 21.85 1.19 -39.93
C SER A 35 20.35 1.37 -40.12
N SER A 36 19.81 0.80 -41.20
CA SER A 36 18.44 0.29 -41.16
C SER A 36 18.43 -0.88 -40.18
N ILE A 37 17.45 -0.91 -39.27
CA ILE A 37 17.17 -2.13 -38.51
C ILE A 37 16.10 -2.85 -39.31
N GLU A 38 16.50 -3.87 -40.06
CA GLU A 38 15.54 -4.77 -40.70
C GLU A 38 14.50 -5.19 -39.66
N HIS A 39 13.21 -5.14 -40.03
CA HIS A 39 12.03 -5.37 -39.18
C HIS A 39 11.50 -4.20 -38.33
N ILE A 40 12.18 -3.04 -38.28
CA ILE A 40 11.68 -1.85 -37.57
C ILE A 40 11.51 -0.73 -38.58
N SER A 41 10.31 -0.16 -38.69
CA SER A 41 9.96 0.92 -39.63
C SER A 41 10.58 2.27 -39.23
N VAL A 42 11.85 2.30 -38.87
CA VAL A 42 12.62 3.53 -38.70
C VAL A 42 13.15 3.92 -40.07
N THR A 43 12.77 5.10 -40.56
CA THR A 43 13.30 5.56 -41.85
C THR A 43 14.80 5.76 -41.74
N ILE A 44 15.51 5.57 -42.86
CA ILE A 44 16.97 5.80 -42.96
C ILE A 44 17.33 7.24 -42.55
N ASN A 45 16.40 8.19 -42.75
CA ASN A 45 16.61 9.60 -42.41
C ASN A 45 16.43 9.88 -40.90
N ASP A 46 15.62 9.10 -40.19
CA ASP A 46 15.34 9.30 -38.77
C ASP A 46 16.32 8.57 -37.85
N PHE A 47 16.92 7.48 -38.35
CA PHE A 47 17.80 6.64 -37.55
C PHE A 47 19.05 7.38 -37.02
N PRO A 48 19.81 8.14 -37.83
CA PRO A 48 21.03 8.80 -37.33
C PRO A 48 20.76 9.74 -36.16
N LYS A 49 19.65 10.51 -36.23
CA LYS A 49 19.25 11.40 -35.14
C LYS A 49 18.84 10.60 -33.89
N LEU A 50 18.00 9.58 -34.05
CA LEU A 50 17.60 8.68 -32.96
C LEU A 50 18.81 8.04 -32.26
N CYS A 51 19.71 7.47 -33.06
CA CYS A 51 20.93 6.83 -32.60
C CYS A 51 21.82 7.81 -31.85
N SER A 52 21.99 9.01 -32.40
CA SER A 52 22.80 10.06 -31.78
C SER A 52 22.23 10.50 -30.43
N THR A 53 20.90 10.67 -30.32
CA THR A 53 20.23 11.01 -29.06
C THR A 53 20.41 9.90 -28.02
N ALA A 54 20.18 8.64 -28.42
CA ALA A 54 20.32 7.50 -27.52
C ALA A 54 21.75 7.33 -26.99
N ILE A 55 22.75 7.45 -27.87
CA ILE A 55 24.17 7.28 -27.49
C ILE A 55 24.64 8.41 -26.57
N GLN A 56 24.24 9.66 -26.81
CA GLN A 56 24.54 10.76 -25.89
C GLN A 56 23.93 10.51 -24.50
N PHE A 57 22.69 10.03 -24.47
CA PHE A 57 22.04 9.69 -23.21
C PHE A 57 22.73 8.52 -22.49
N LEU A 58 23.08 7.44 -23.19
CA LEU A 58 23.83 6.31 -22.62
C LEU A 58 25.23 6.73 -22.12
N THR A 59 25.89 7.63 -22.84
CA THR A 59 27.17 8.23 -22.42
C THR A 59 27.00 9.01 -21.13
N TYR A 60 25.91 9.76 -20.99
CA TYR A 60 25.59 10.44 -19.74
C TYR A 60 25.31 9.46 -18.59
N LEU A 61 24.55 8.38 -18.82
CA LEU A 61 24.30 7.36 -17.80
C LEU A 61 25.58 6.67 -17.33
N LYS A 62 26.52 6.41 -18.24
CA LYS A 62 27.81 5.79 -17.93
C LYS A 62 28.56 6.51 -16.81
N GLU A 63 28.51 7.83 -16.74
CA GLU A 63 29.25 8.63 -15.74
C GLU A 63 28.55 8.71 -14.36
N ASN A 64 27.43 8.01 -14.17
CA ASN A 64 26.62 8.10 -12.94
C ASN A 64 26.58 6.79 -12.13
N SER A 65 25.91 6.80 -10.97
CA SER A 65 25.79 5.64 -10.08
C SER A 65 24.95 4.50 -10.68
N ASP A 66 25.09 3.29 -10.15
CA ASP A 66 24.35 2.11 -10.65
C ASP A 66 22.83 2.28 -10.57
N THR A 67 22.33 2.91 -9.51
CA THR A 67 20.92 3.24 -9.35
C THR A 67 20.43 4.17 -10.46
N TYR A 68 21.23 5.18 -10.79
CA TYR A 68 20.95 6.15 -11.83
C TYR A 68 21.01 5.53 -13.24
N ARG A 69 21.93 4.58 -13.44
CA ARG A 69 22.04 3.80 -14.67
C ARG A 69 20.80 2.91 -14.87
N ASP A 70 20.38 2.16 -13.84
CA ASP A 70 19.22 1.27 -13.91
C ASP A 70 17.93 2.03 -14.26
N GLU A 71 17.65 3.08 -13.50
CA GLU A 71 16.50 3.95 -13.74
C GLU A 71 16.60 4.66 -15.10
N GLY A 72 17.77 5.13 -15.52
CA GLY A 72 17.96 5.77 -16.83
C GLY A 72 17.78 4.82 -17.99
N CYS A 73 18.26 3.59 -17.85
CA CYS A 73 18.03 2.56 -18.86
C CYS A 73 16.54 2.26 -19.03
N LYS A 74 15.77 2.25 -17.93
CA LYS A 74 14.31 2.11 -17.95
C LYS A 74 13.62 3.32 -18.60
N TYR A 75 14.07 4.53 -18.30
CA TYR A 75 13.54 5.74 -18.91
C TYR A 75 13.82 5.79 -20.43
N LEU A 76 15.01 5.41 -20.88
CA LEU A 76 15.32 5.38 -22.32
C LEU A 76 14.38 4.43 -23.08
N TYR A 77 14.06 3.26 -22.50
CA TYR A 77 13.06 2.37 -23.08
C TYR A 77 11.68 3.06 -23.11
N TYR A 78 11.25 3.68 -22.01
CA TYR A 78 9.99 4.46 -21.95
C TYR A 78 9.93 5.49 -23.08
N TRP A 79 10.97 6.31 -23.20
CA TRP A 79 11.08 7.33 -24.22
C TRP A 79 11.00 6.74 -25.64
N LEU A 80 11.73 5.65 -25.93
CA LEU A 80 11.66 4.98 -27.22
C LEU A 80 10.21 4.55 -27.54
N TYR A 81 9.60 3.79 -26.64
CA TYR A 81 8.29 3.19 -26.89
C TYR A 81 7.14 4.21 -26.94
N VAL A 82 7.07 5.10 -25.95
CA VAL A 82 5.91 6.00 -25.75
C VAL A 82 6.12 7.33 -26.46
N GLU A 83 7.25 8.00 -26.26
CA GLU A 83 7.45 9.35 -26.76
C GLU A 83 7.91 9.36 -28.22
N LYS A 84 8.91 8.53 -28.56
CA LYS A 84 9.51 8.54 -29.91
C LYS A 84 8.66 7.80 -30.93
N PHE A 85 8.16 6.61 -30.59
CA PHE A 85 7.39 5.78 -31.51
C PHE A 85 5.89 5.77 -31.25
N THR A 86 5.39 6.49 -30.25
CA THR A 86 3.95 6.61 -29.96
C THR A 86 3.22 5.26 -29.94
N ARG A 87 3.89 4.21 -29.45
CA ARG A 87 3.37 2.83 -29.38
C ARG A 87 3.04 2.19 -30.74
N ASN A 88 3.51 2.76 -31.85
CA ASN A 88 3.30 2.22 -33.19
C ASN A 88 4.19 0.99 -33.49
N ILE A 89 5.12 0.68 -32.59
CA ILE A 89 6.06 -0.43 -32.70
C ILE A 89 5.89 -1.31 -31.46
N SER A 90 5.91 -2.63 -31.64
CA SER A 90 5.77 -3.57 -30.52
C SER A 90 6.92 -3.43 -29.50
N MET A 91 6.66 -3.79 -28.24
CA MET A 91 7.69 -3.76 -27.21
C MET A 91 8.86 -4.70 -27.54
N GLU A 92 8.62 -5.83 -28.21
CA GLU A 92 9.66 -6.73 -28.70
C GLU A 92 10.60 -6.00 -29.67
N ASN A 93 10.03 -5.30 -30.65
CA ASN A 93 10.81 -4.55 -31.63
C ASN A 93 11.54 -3.37 -30.99
N ILE A 94 10.93 -2.67 -30.02
CA ILE A 94 11.64 -1.64 -29.23
C ILE A 94 12.80 -2.25 -28.44
N SER A 95 12.63 -3.45 -27.87
CA SER A 95 13.70 -4.15 -27.18
C SER A 95 14.87 -4.47 -28.12
N ILE A 96 14.58 -4.91 -29.36
CA ILE A 96 15.59 -5.15 -30.39
C ILE A 96 16.32 -3.85 -30.73
N LEU A 97 15.58 -2.79 -31.06
CA LEU A 97 16.15 -1.46 -31.34
C LEU A 97 17.06 -0.99 -30.20
N TYR A 98 16.60 -1.08 -28.96
CA TYR A 98 17.37 -0.62 -27.82
C TYR A 98 18.67 -1.42 -27.65
N LYS A 99 18.63 -2.74 -27.85
CA LYS A 99 19.84 -3.57 -27.87
C LYS A 99 20.80 -3.15 -28.98
N THR A 100 20.30 -2.90 -30.19
CA THR A 100 21.12 -2.40 -31.31
C THR A 100 21.78 -1.06 -30.97
N LEU A 101 21.04 -0.12 -30.38
CA LEU A 101 21.58 1.17 -29.94
C LEU A 101 22.68 1.00 -28.88
N ASN A 102 22.47 0.11 -27.92
CA ASN A 102 23.46 -0.19 -26.88
C ASN A 102 24.70 -0.90 -27.45
N ASP A 103 24.55 -1.75 -28.47
CA ASP A 103 25.67 -2.37 -29.15
C ASP A 103 26.53 -1.35 -29.90
N ILE A 104 25.90 -0.38 -30.57
CA ILE A 104 26.63 0.73 -31.22
C ILE A 104 27.36 1.56 -30.16
N PHE A 105 26.71 1.84 -29.03
CA PHE A 105 27.33 2.53 -27.90
C PHE A 105 28.59 1.79 -27.40
N ASN A 106 28.49 0.48 -27.15
CA ASN A 106 29.58 -0.32 -26.62
C ASN A 106 30.73 -0.50 -27.64
N LYS A 107 30.41 -0.79 -28.91
CA LYS A 107 31.42 -1.07 -29.94
C LYS A 107 32.13 0.18 -30.43
N ASN A 108 31.40 1.28 -30.58
CA ASN A 108 31.90 2.43 -31.37
C ASN A 108 32.10 3.70 -30.53
N ASN A 109 31.59 3.75 -29.30
CA ASN A 109 31.50 4.99 -28.51
C ASN A 109 32.02 4.83 -27.07
N ASN A 110 33.00 3.93 -26.86
CA ASN A 110 33.59 3.65 -25.54
C ASN A 110 32.51 3.37 -24.47
N GLY A 111 31.53 2.56 -24.83
CA GLY A 111 30.38 2.30 -23.97
C GLY A 111 30.72 1.52 -22.69
N LEU A 112 29.67 1.22 -21.94
CA LEU A 112 29.76 0.52 -20.66
C LEU A 112 28.95 -0.78 -20.75
N ASN A 113 29.65 -1.89 -20.98
CA ASN A 113 29.03 -3.21 -21.15
C ASN A 113 28.13 -3.63 -19.97
N SER A 114 28.35 -3.10 -18.76
CA SER A 114 27.49 -3.38 -17.61
C SER A 114 26.07 -2.82 -17.75
N LEU A 115 25.82 -1.87 -18.67
CA LEU A 115 24.46 -1.42 -18.98
C LEU A 115 23.57 -2.54 -19.56
N ASN A 116 24.17 -3.55 -20.18
CA ASN A 116 23.46 -4.75 -20.63
C ASN A 116 22.72 -5.45 -19.49
N ASN A 117 23.23 -5.36 -18.25
CA ASN A 117 22.58 -5.99 -17.10
C ASN A 117 21.23 -5.35 -16.80
N TYR A 118 21.10 -4.02 -16.95
CA TYR A 118 19.83 -3.32 -16.74
C TYR A 118 18.86 -3.54 -17.90
N ILE A 119 19.38 -3.46 -19.13
CA ILE A 119 18.60 -3.63 -20.37
C ILE A 119 18.02 -5.05 -20.46
N ASN A 120 18.82 -6.07 -20.18
CA ASN A 120 18.39 -7.47 -20.30
C ASN A 120 17.58 -7.98 -19.11
N LYS A 121 17.75 -7.39 -17.91
CA LYS A 121 16.98 -7.76 -16.72
C LYS A 121 15.50 -7.34 -16.83
N THR A 122 15.20 -6.32 -17.63
CA THR A 122 13.86 -5.77 -17.72
C THR A 122 13.00 -6.60 -18.68
N THR A 123 12.02 -7.31 -18.13
CA THR A 123 11.04 -8.06 -18.94
C THR A 123 10.00 -7.12 -19.57
N ILE A 124 9.39 -7.55 -20.68
CA ILE A 124 8.30 -6.81 -21.34
C ILE A 124 7.15 -6.51 -20.36
N ASN A 125 6.73 -7.49 -19.56
CA ASN A 125 5.71 -7.30 -18.53
C ASN A 125 6.12 -6.26 -17.46
N THR A 126 7.40 -6.29 -17.04
CA THR A 126 7.90 -5.26 -16.11
C THR A 126 7.86 -3.89 -16.77
N PHE A 127 8.26 -3.79 -18.03
CA PHE A 127 8.27 -2.52 -18.76
C PHE A 127 6.86 -1.98 -19.02
N ASP A 128 5.89 -2.82 -19.38
CA ASP A 128 4.48 -2.44 -19.56
C ASP A 128 3.90 -1.78 -18.29
N LYS A 129 4.16 -2.39 -17.13
CA LYS A 129 3.78 -1.81 -15.83
C LYS A 129 4.50 -0.50 -15.52
N LEU A 130 5.78 -0.38 -15.90
CA LEU A 130 6.52 0.87 -15.76
C LEU A 130 5.90 1.98 -16.61
N VAL A 131 5.54 1.67 -17.86
CA VAL A 131 4.86 2.60 -18.77
C VAL A 131 3.54 3.07 -18.18
N LYS A 132 2.70 2.14 -17.70
CA LYS A 132 1.43 2.44 -17.03
C LYS A 132 1.59 3.39 -15.84
N LEU A 133 2.55 3.10 -14.95
CA LEU A 133 2.85 3.98 -13.80
C LEU A 133 3.36 5.34 -14.26
N THR A 134 4.23 5.38 -15.27
CA THR A 134 4.81 6.62 -15.77
C THR A 134 3.74 7.55 -16.33
N GLU A 135 2.84 7.04 -17.15
CA GLU A 135 1.72 7.83 -17.70
C GLU A 135 0.78 8.33 -16.61
N LEU A 136 0.55 7.52 -15.57
CA LEU A 136 -0.24 7.92 -14.42
C LEU A 136 0.39 9.10 -13.69
N TYR A 137 1.70 9.08 -13.44
CA TYR A 137 2.45 10.20 -12.87
C TYR A 137 2.48 11.42 -13.79
N GLU A 138 2.66 11.25 -15.10
CA GLU A 138 2.64 12.37 -16.06
C GLU A 138 1.28 13.07 -16.09
N LYS A 139 0.18 12.32 -16.11
CA LYS A 139 -1.18 12.88 -16.00
C LYS A 139 -1.37 13.66 -14.71
N PHE A 140 -0.88 13.12 -13.60
CA PHE A 140 -0.97 13.81 -12.31
C PHE A 140 -0.13 15.09 -12.28
N ASN A 141 1.08 15.07 -12.84
CA ASN A 141 1.93 16.25 -12.95
C ASN A 141 1.30 17.34 -13.83
N GLN A 142 0.65 16.95 -14.93
CA GLN A 142 -0.11 17.88 -15.76
C GLN A 142 -1.26 18.50 -14.97
N PHE A 143 -2.05 17.68 -14.26
CA PHE A 143 -3.13 18.16 -13.40
C PHE A 143 -2.63 19.17 -12.36
N MET A 144 -1.53 18.86 -11.64
CA MET A 144 -0.94 19.79 -10.68
C MET A 144 -0.51 21.12 -11.31
N THR A 145 0.02 21.08 -12.53
CA THR A 145 0.43 22.28 -13.27
C THR A 145 -0.77 23.15 -13.63
N ASP A 146 -1.84 22.53 -14.15
CA ASP A 146 -3.06 23.21 -14.55
C ASP A 146 -3.78 23.86 -13.35
N THR A 147 -3.84 23.18 -12.20
CA THR A 147 -4.48 23.71 -10.99
C THR A 147 -3.68 24.81 -10.31
N THR A 148 -2.35 24.84 -10.49
CA THR A 148 -1.49 25.88 -9.91
C THR A 148 -1.49 27.15 -10.76
N GLN A 149 -1.65 27.04 -12.09
CA GLN A 149 -1.45 28.15 -13.01
C GLN A 149 -2.72 28.83 -13.52
N ARG A 150 -3.90 28.18 -13.48
CA ARG A 150 -4.96 28.53 -14.44
C ARG A 150 -6.41 28.64 -13.99
N SER A 151 -6.77 28.56 -12.71
CA SER A 151 -8.20 28.60 -12.37
C SER A 151 -8.58 29.45 -11.17
N PRO A 152 -9.51 30.42 -11.33
CA PRO A 152 -10.24 31.00 -10.19
C PRO A 152 -11.22 29.99 -9.57
N GLU A 153 -11.56 28.89 -10.27
CA GLU A 153 -12.40 27.80 -9.77
C GLU A 153 -11.58 26.58 -9.37
N ARG A 154 -11.79 26.08 -8.14
CA ARG A 154 -11.08 24.94 -7.55
C ARG A 154 -11.43 23.64 -8.30
N LYS A 155 -10.56 23.18 -9.23
CA LYS A 155 -10.74 21.88 -9.92
C LYS A 155 -10.24 20.74 -9.02
N CYS A 156 -11.15 20.12 -8.26
CA CYS A 156 -10.84 18.99 -7.38
C CYS A 156 -10.75 17.63 -8.11
N GLN A 157 -11.37 17.52 -9.30
CA GLN A 157 -11.41 16.27 -10.06
C GLN A 157 -10.11 16.08 -10.86
N SER A 158 -9.36 15.03 -10.51
CA SER A 158 -8.19 14.58 -11.28
C SER A 158 -8.60 13.55 -12.33
N ASP A 159 -8.02 13.67 -13.53
CA ASP A 159 -8.22 12.72 -14.63
C ASP A 159 -7.49 11.37 -14.38
N CYS A 160 -6.84 11.22 -13.23
CA CYS A 160 -6.11 10.01 -12.84
C CYS A 160 -7.02 8.88 -12.32
N PHE A 161 -8.24 9.17 -11.89
CA PHE A 161 -9.09 8.23 -11.13
C PHE A 161 -9.33 6.91 -11.88
N ASN A 162 -9.75 7.00 -13.14
CA ASN A 162 -10.07 5.83 -13.96
C ASN A 162 -8.81 5.00 -14.25
N LEU A 163 -7.71 5.66 -14.60
CA LEU A 163 -6.44 5.00 -14.92
C LEU A 163 -5.87 4.29 -13.69
N TYR A 164 -5.83 4.98 -12.55
CA TYR A 164 -5.40 4.42 -11.27
C TYR A 164 -6.25 3.20 -10.87
N THR A 165 -7.58 3.30 -10.95
CA THR A 165 -8.48 2.21 -10.56
C THR A 165 -8.26 0.95 -11.40
N LYS A 166 -8.06 1.11 -12.72
CA LYS A 166 -7.69 0.01 -13.62
C LYS A 166 -6.38 -0.65 -13.19
N HIS A 167 -5.37 0.13 -12.84
CA HIS A 167 -4.08 -0.38 -12.39
C HIS A 167 -4.14 -1.05 -11.02
N VAL A 168 -4.99 -0.57 -10.11
CA VAL A 168 -5.25 -1.24 -8.82
C VAL A 168 -5.87 -2.62 -9.04
N HIS A 169 -6.84 -2.74 -9.94
CA HIS A 169 -7.41 -4.04 -10.29
C HIS A 169 -6.35 -5.00 -10.86
N GLU A 170 -5.48 -4.51 -11.74
CA GLU A 170 -4.36 -5.31 -12.26
C GLU A 170 -3.37 -5.72 -11.16
N CYS A 171 -3.04 -4.81 -10.24
CA CYS A 171 -2.20 -5.10 -9.08
C CYS A 171 -2.77 -6.22 -8.21
N ARG A 172 -4.07 -6.16 -7.88
CA ARG A 172 -4.73 -7.15 -7.00
C ARG A 172 -4.78 -8.55 -7.61
N ASN A 173 -4.88 -8.62 -8.93
CA ASN A 173 -4.90 -9.88 -9.67
C ASN A 173 -3.51 -10.36 -10.10
N GLY A 174 -2.46 -9.59 -9.79
CA GLY A 174 -1.08 -9.88 -10.14
C GLY A 174 -0.22 -10.25 -8.93
N ASP A 175 0.99 -10.74 -9.21
CA ASP A 175 2.01 -11.11 -8.22
C ASP A 175 3.04 -10.00 -7.96
N ASP A 176 2.89 -8.87 -8.66
CA ASP A 176 3.88 -7.80 -8.70
C ASP A 176 3.73 -6.81 -7.55
N LYS A 177 4.30 -7.20 -6.42
CA LYS A 177 4.26 -6.41 -5.18
C LYS A 177 4.87 -5.01 -5.35
N ASP A 178 5.90 -4.87 -6.17
CA ASP A 178 6.52 -3.56 -6.45
C ASP A 178 5.57 -2.65 -7.23
N PHE A 179 4.78 -3.20 -8.16
CA PHE A 179 3.79 -2.43 -8.92
C PHE A 179 2.68 -1.91 -7.98
N CYS A 180 2.16 -2.81 -7.14
CA CYS A 180 1.20 -2.46 -6.09
C CYS A 180 1.74 -1.41 -5.12
N TYR A 181 3.00 -1.54 -4.73
CA TYR A 181 3.66 -0.60 -3.84
C TYR A 181 3.76 0.80 -4.45
N GLU A 182 4.14 0.92 -5.74
CA GLU A 182 4.16 2.24 -6.38
C GLU A 182 2.76 2.84 -6.57
N LEU A 183 1.73 2.04 -6.84
CA LEU A 183 0.35 2.56 -6.84
C LEU A 183 -0.03 3.11 -5.46
N LYS A 184 0.45 2.47 -4.38
CA LYS A 184 0.20 2.96 -3.02
C LYS A 184 0.90 4.32 -2.82
N ASN A 185 2.16 4.45 -3.24
CA ASN A 185 2.89 5.73 -3.17
C ASN A 185 2.20 6.82 -4.00
N PHE A 186 1.77 6.48 -5.21
CA PHE A 186 1.02 7.40 -6.07
C PHE A 186 -0.25 7.90 -5.38
N ARG A 187 -1.04 6.99 -4.79
CA ARG A 187 -2.24 7.33 -4.04
C ARG A 187 -1.96 8.31 -2.91
N GLU A 188 -0.92 8.06 -2.13
CA GLU A 188 -0.54 8.93 -1.01
C GLU A 188 -0.18 10.34 -1.50
N GLN A 189 0.63 10.45 -2.54
CA GLN A 189 1.01 11.74 -3.13
C GLN A 189 -0.20 12.49 -3.72
N HIS A 190 -1.02 11.79 -4.49
CA HIS A 190 -2.24 12.36 -5.08
C HIS A 190 -3.19 12.88 -4.01
N ASN A 191 -3.55 12.04 -3.04
CA ASN A 191 -4.54 12.41 -2.03
C ASN A 191 -4.02 13.52 -1.12
N ALA A 192 -2.71 13.53 -0.81
CA ALA A 192 -2.09 14.64 -0.11
C ALA A 192 -2.24 15.95 -0.91
N TYR A 193 -1.96 15.96 -2.22
CA TYR A 193 -2.15 17.14 -3.04
C TYR A 193 -3.60 17.64 -3.07
N ILE A 194 -4.56 16.73 -3.32
CA ILE A 194 -6.00 17.05 -3.33
C ILE A 194 -6.46 17.65 -1.99
N GLN A 195 -6.07 17.05 -0.87
CA GLN A 195 -6.57 17.46 0.45
C GLN A 195 -5.85 18.68 1.02
N THR A 196 -4.54 18.79 0.80
CA THR A 196 -3.70 19.81 1.46
C THR A 196 -3.42 21.01 0.58
N VAL A 197 -3.29 20.83 -0.74
CA VAL A 197 -2.99 21.92 -1.67
C VAL A 197 -4.29 22.49 -2.25
N LEU A 198 -5.21 21.62 -2.67
CA LEU A 198 -6.49 22.07 -3.22
C LEU A 198 -7.59 22.25 -2.17
N ASP A 199 -7.40 21.74 -0.95
CA ASP A 199 -8.41 21.77 0.13
C ASP A 199 -9.76 21.14 -0.31
N CYS A 200 -9.69 20.06 -1.08
CA CYS A 200 -10.85 19.26 -1.47
C CYS A 200 -10.98 18.06 -0.50
N LYS A 201 -12.10 17.95 0.21
CA LYS A 201 -12.26 16.99 1.33
C LYS A 201 -13.26 15.87 1.05
N GLU A 202 -14.04 16.02 -0.01
CA GLU A 202 -15.06 15.07 -0.41
C GLU A 202 -14.44 13.76 -0.89
N GLU A 203 -15.02 12.63 -0.46
CA GLU A 203 -14.49 11.29 -0.74
C GLU A 203 -14.35 10.98 -2.24
N GLN A 204 -15.22 11.57 -3.07
CA GLN A 204 -15.19 11.37 -4.52
C GLN A 204 -13.87 11.80 -5.20
N TYR A 205 -13.10 12.69 -4.56
CA TYR A 205 -11.80 13.15 -5.07
C TYR A 205 -10.62 12.32 -4.58
N ILE A 206 -10.86 11.42 -3.63
CA ILE A 206 -9.83 10.60 -2.98
C ILE A 206 -9.73 9.26 -3.69
N LEU A 207 -8.51 8.90 -4.08
CA LEU A 207 -8.28 7.63 -4.78
C LEU A 207 -8.52 6.42 -3.84
N PRO A 208 -9.13 5.33 -4.35
CA PRO A 208 -9.41 4.15 -3.56
C PRO A 208 -8.12 3.45 -3.07
N PRO A 209 -8.14 2.72 -1.95
CA PRO A 209 -6.97 2.01 -1.46
C PRO A 209 -6.52 0.91 -2.42
N VAL A 210 -5.20 0.69 -2.54
CA VAL A 210 -4.64 -0.38 -3.39
C VAL A 210 -5.03 -1.76 -2.84
N TYR A 211 -4.83 -1.97 -1.54
CA TYR A 211 -5.24 -3.19 -0.86
C TYR A 211 -6.67 -3.00 -0.34
N SER A 212 -7.60 -3.81 -0.84
CA SER A 212 -8.89 -4.03 -0.18
C SER A 212 -8.81 -5.33 0.61
N LEU A 213 -9.35 -5.34 1.82
CA LEU A 213 -9.88 -6.59 2.33
C LEU A 213 -11.13 -6.85 1.49
N ASP A 214 -11.04 -7.76 0.53
CA ASP A 214 -12.21 -8.09 -0.28
C ASP A 214 -13.29 -8.66 0.63
N THR A 215 -14.57 -8.48 0.29
CA THR A 215 -15.70 -8.87 1.13
C THR A 215 -15.62 -10.34 1.53
N SER A 216 -15.15 -11.21 0.63
CA SER A 216 -14.87 -12.62 0.93
C SER A 216 -13.78 -12.81 1.98
N SER A 217 -12.71 -12.03 1.92
CA SER A 217 -11.62 -12.06 2.90
C SER A 217 -12.06 -11.50 4.25
N ILE A 218 -12.87 -10.45 4.26
CA ILE A 218 -13.50 -9.92 5.48
C ILE A 218 -14.39 -11.00 6.10
N ILE A 219 -15.28 -11.61 5.32
CA ILE A 219 -16.16 -12.69 5.77
C ILE A 219 -15.33 -13.87 6.29
N LEU A 220 -14.26 -14.27 5.59
CA LEU A 220 -13.39 -15.36 5.99
C LEU A 220 -12.66 -15.06 7.31
N ILE A 221 -12.12 -13.84 7.47
CA ILE A 221 -11.46 -13.38 8.69
C ILE A 221 -12.47 -13.34 9.84
N SER A 222 -13.65 -12.76 9.63
CA SER A 222 -14.73 -12.71 10.61
C SER A 222 -15.17 -14.12 11.03
N LEU A 223 -15.34 -15.04 10.07
CA LEU A 223 -15.71 -16.43 10.34
C LEU A 223 -14.60 -17.17 11.12
N ALA A 224 -13.34 -16.99 10.73
CA ALA A 224 -12.21 -17.57 11.42
C ALA A 224 -12.11 -17.07 12.86
N LEU A 225 -12.31 -15.78 13.10
CA LEU A 225 -12.34 -15.20 14.44
C LEU A 225 -13.46 -15.80 15.29
N ILE A 226 -14.68 -15.96 14.74
CA ILE A 226 -15.80 -16.59 15.44
C ILE A 226 -15.47 -18.05 15.80
N LEU A 227 -14.91 -18.82 14.86
CA LEU A 227 -14.55 -20.23 15.07
C LEU A 227 -13.46 -20.38 16.12
N VAL A 228 -12.39 -19.58 16.02
CA VAL A 228 -11.28 -19.58 16.98
C VAL A 228 -11.79 -19.21 18.36
N THR A 229 -12.62 -18.17 18.47
CA THR A 229 -13.21 -17.76 19.76
C THR A 229 -14.10 -18.86 20.32
N SER A 230 -14.94 -19.49 19.49
CA SER A 230 -15.82 -20.60 19.90
C SER A 230 -15.07 -21.85 20.34
N PHE A 231 -13.89 -22.10 19.77
CA PHE A 231 -13.03 -23.23 20.17
C PHE A 231 -12.23 -22.93 21.43
N ILE A 232 -11.72 -21.70 21.57
CA ILE A 232 -10.92 -21.28 22.72
C ILE A 232 -11.78 -21.07 23.97
N LEU A 233 -12.98 -20.50 23.86
CA LEU A 233 -13.87 -20.20 24.99
C LEU A 233 -14.15 -21.41 25.92
N PRO A 234 -14.55 -22.61 25.41
CA PRO A 234 -14.77 -23.78 26.25
C PRO A 234 -13.49 -24.32 26.90
N LEU A 235 -12.35 -24.22 26.20
CA LEU A 235 -11.05 -24.60 26.74
C LEU A 235 -10.68 -23.67 27.89
N LEU A 236 -10.80 -22.35 27.69
CA LEU A 236 -10.59 -21.37 28.75
C LEU A 236 -11.57 -21.55 29.91
N TYR A 237 -12.84 -21.87 29.65
CA TYR A 237 -13.81 -22.16 30.70
C TYR A 237 -13.42 -23.39 31.55
N LYS A 238 -12.84 -24.42 30.92
CA LYS A 238 -12.39 -25.64 31.60
C LYS A 238 -11.05 -25.47 32.33
N PHE A 239 -10.13 -24.67 31.78
CA PHE A 239 -8.74 -24.55 32.26
C PHE A 239 -8.47 -23.31 33.11
N ILE A 240 -9.31 -22.28 33.04
CA ILE A 240 -9.23 -21.14 33.95
C ILE A 240 -10.11 -21.45 35.17
N PRO A 241 -9.60 -21.43 36.41
CA PRO A 241 -10.32 -21.83 37.62
C PRO A 241 -11.33 -20.77 38.09
N PHE A 242 -12.07 -20.17 37.15
CA PHE A 242 -13.18 -19.28 37.47
C PHE A 242 -14.39 -20.05 38.00
N GLY A 243 -14.54 -21.34 37.69
CA GLY A 243 -15.63 -22.18 38.22
C GLY A 243 -15.68 -22.16 39.75
N PRO A 244 -14.62 -22.60 40.46
CA PRO A 244 -14.56 -22.53 41.91
C PRO A 244 -14.52 -21.10 42.46
N TRP A 245 -13.84 -20.16 41.79
CA TRP A 245 -13.69 -18.79 42.27
C TRP A 245 -14.99 -17.96 42.20
N ILE A 246 -15.76 -18.11 41.14
CA ILE A 246 -17.09 -17.49 40.99
C ILE A 246 -18.06 -18.14 41.96
N HIS A 247 -18.07 -19.47 42.07
CA HIS A 247 -18.91 -20.15 43.06
C HIS A 247 -18.55 -19.74 44.49
N HIS A 248 -17.26 -19.58 44.80
CA HIS A 248 -16.80 -19.14 46.11
C HIS A 248 -17.18 -17.68 46.39
N LYS A 249 -17.08 -16.77 45.41
CA LYS A 249 -17.57 -15.39 45.55
C LYS A 249 -19.08 -15.30 45.74
N LEU A 250 -19.85 -16.10 45.00
CA LEU A 250 -21.32 -16.13 45.11
C LEU A 250 -21.78 -16.77 46.43
N ALA A 251 -21.14 -17.87 46.86
CA ALA A 251 -21.40 -18.50 48.16
C ALA A 251 -21.03 -17.57 49.32
N LYS A 252 -19.91 -16.84 49.22
CA LYS A 252 -19.49 -15.86 50.23
C LYS A 252 -20.51 -14.73 50.39
N LYS A 253 -21.12 -14.26 49.29
CA LYS A 253 -22.16 -13.22 49.30
C LYS A 253 -23.50 -13.72 49.88
N LYS A 254 -23.85 -14.99 49.63
CA LYS A 254 -25.04 -15.64 50.21
C LYS A 254 -24.92 -15.82 51.72
N ASN A 255 -23.77 -16.32 52.19
CA ASN A 255 -23.53 -16.49 53.63
C ASN A 255 -23.51 -15.15 54.40
N THR A 256 -23.11 -14.05 53.75
CA THR A 256 -23.20 -12.72 54.39
C THR A 256 -24.64 -12.23 54.51
N TRP A 257 -25.50 -12.52 53.54
CA TRP A 257 -26.92 -12.19 53.61
C TRP A 257 -27.67 -13.02 54.65
N ASP A 258 -27.42 -14.33 54.68
CA ASP A 258 -28.06 -15.23 55.64
C ASP A 258 -27.66 -14.83 57.09
N ASN A 259 -26.39 -14.47 57.34
CA ASN A 259 -25.95 -13.96 58.64
C ASN A 259 -26.60 -12.63 59.05
N ILE A 260 -26.78 -11.68 58.12
CA ILE A 260 -27.45 -10.39 58.39
C ILE A 260 -28.95 -10.62 58.70
N SER A 261 -29.61 -11.51 57.95
CA SER A 261 -31.02 -11.85 58.20
C SER A 261 -31.22 -12.63 59.51
N GLN A 262 -30.23 -13.41 59.93
CA GLN A 262 -30.28 -14.17 61.18
C GLN A 262 -29.99 -13.26 62.40
N GLU A 263 -29.14 -12.23 62.25
CA GLU A 263 -28.99 -11.16 63.26
C GLU A 263 -30.27 -10.31 63.40
N GLU A 264 -30.93 -9.94 62.30
CA GLU A 264 -32.21 -9.18 62.34
C GLU A 264 -33.35 -9.93 63.06
N ASN A 265 -33.41 -11.26 62.92
CA ASN A 265 -34.40 -12.11 63.59
C ASN A 265 -34.12 -12.31 65.09
N HIS A 266 -32.89 -12.06 65.57
CA HIS A 266 -32.55 -12.14 66.99
C HIS A 266 -32.80 -10.83 67.76
N PHE A 267 -32.93 -9.69 67.08
CA PHE A 267 -33.17 -8.38 67.70
C PHE A 267 -34.66 -8.00 67.84
N THR A 268 -35.60 -8.79 67.33
CA THR A 268 -37.03 -8.44 67.25
C THR A 268 -37.94 -9.06 68.33
N HIS A 269 -37.40 -9.87 69.25
CA HIS A 269 -38.16 -10.32 70.42
C HIS A 269 -37.58 -9.71 71.70
N ASN A 270 -38.14 -8.59 72.13
CA ASN A 270 -38.38 -8.25 73.53
C ASN A 270 -39.00 -6.84 73.61
N TYR A 271 -40.31 -6.76 73.81
CA TYR A 271 -40.97 -5.82 74.72
C TYR A 271 -42.45 -6.21 74.77
N GLU A 272 -42.86 -6.91 75.83
CA GLU A 272 -44.26 -6.93 76.22
C GLU A 272 -44.37 -6.66 77.73
N TYR A 273 -45.04 -5.55 77.99
CA TYR A 273 -45.38 -4.99 79.29
C TYR A 273 -46.83 -5.40 79.55
N ASP A 274 -47.11 -6.15 80.63
CA ASP A 274 -48.15 -5.73 81.58
C ASP A 274 -48.24 -6.57 82.87
N ARG A 275 -48.31 -5.81 83.97
CA ARG A 275 -49.07 -5.94 85.23
C ARG A 275 -49.05 -7.17 86.17
N GLU A 276 -48.79 -6.79 87.43
CA GLU A 276 -48.86 -7.49 88.72
C GLU A 276 -50.18 -8.19 89.06
N VAL A 277 -50.11 -9.34 89.76
CA VAL A 277 -50.98 -9.70 90.91
C VAL A 277 -50.21 -10.56 91.92
N LEU A 278 -50.37 -10.24 93.21
CA LEU A 278 -49.90 -10.91 94.42
C LEU A 278 -50.27 -12.41 94.51
N GLU A 279 -49.36 -13.24 95.05
CA GLU A 279 -49.51 -13.96 96.34
C GLU A 279 -48.33 -14.92 96.60
N LYS A 280 -47.70 -14.80 97.76
CA LYS A 280 -46.82 -15.81 98.40
C LYS A 280 -47.64 -16.50 99.50
N PRO A 281 -47.07 -17.51 100.18
CA PRO A 281 -46.37 -18.73 99.75
C PRO A 281 -47.20 -19.94 100.25
N HIS A 282 -46.74 -21.20 100.16
CA HIS A 282 -46.83 -22.16 101.29
C HIS A 282 -46.46 -23.63 100.97
N TYR A 283 -45.57 -24.17 101.83
CA TYR A 283 -45.32 -25.55 102.31
C TYR A 283 -44.95 -26.71 101.35
N LYS A 284 -44.39 -27.85 101.80
CA LYS A 284 -43.22 -28.24 102.63
C LYS A 284 -43.23 -29.79 102.68
N LEU A 285 -42.03 -30.42 102.73
CA LEU A 285 -41.74 -31.77 103.30
C LEU A 285 -42.15 -33.00 102.43
N ALA A 286 -41.47 -34.15 102.40
CA ALA A 286 -40.28 -34.66 103.11
C ALA A 286 -39.88 -36.07 102.60
N TYR A 287 -38.56 -36.37 102.63
CA TYR A 287 -37.86 -37.61 103.08
C TYR A 287 -38.23 -39.02 102.47
N ASN A 288 -37.38 -40.06 102.41
CA ASN A 288 -36.26 -40.48 103.28
C ASN A 288 -35.38 -41.60 102.63
N SER A 289 -34.09 -41.63 103.03
CA SER A 289 -33.16 -42.75 103.31
C SER A 289 -32.88 -43.91 102.32
N SER A 290 -31.60 -44.09 101.97
CA SER A 290 -30.70 -45.13 102.50
C SER A 290 -29.25 -44.66 102.43
#